data_AF-A0A523RRU6-F1
#
_entry.id   AF-A0A523RRU6-F1
#
_cell.length_a   1.000
_cell.length_b   1.000
_cell.length_c   1.000
_cell.angle_alpha   90.00
_cell.angle_beta   90.00
_cell.angle_gamma   90.00
#
_symmetry.space_group_name_H-M   'P 1'
#
loop_
_entity.id
_entity.type
_entity.pdbx_description
1 polymer ?
#
loop_
_entity_poly.entity_id
_entity_poly.type
_entity_poly.pdbx_seq_one_letter_code
_entity_poly.pdbx_strand_id
1 'polypeptide(L)'
;MGEIVISEAQKTHNIIVAIKSNIHKDFMSLAVCLKAVKTNAYYLELDFSSFEEYCAQPDVDLTVNRCNKLIRIYDRWIEDFGYTVEEIAGTDTECLDIAQSQASEENKEEWLERAKLLSRADLRALTPGSQHRAPMVICPYCEHIFDVSRNIFKGGGRK
;
A
#
# COMPACT_ATOMS: atom_id res chain seq x y z
N MET A 1 -24.30 14.67 34.07
CA MET A 1 -23.66 13.85 33.02
C MET A 1 -23.94 14.54 31.70
N GLY A 2 -22.95 15.23 31.13
CA GLY A 2 -23.14 15.98 29.90
C GLY A 2 -23.14 15.05 28.70
N GLU A 3 -24.17 15.13 27.85
CA GLU A 3 -24.19 14.46 26.55
C GLU A 3 -23.02 14.97 25.70
N ILE A 4 -22.17 14.05 25.24
CA ILE A 4 -21.15 14.36 24.25
C ILE A 4 -21.90 14.53 22.92
N VAL A 5 -22.16 15.77 22.53
CA VAL A 5 -22.74 16.09 21.22
C VAL A 5 -21.67 15.85 20.16
N ILE A 6 -21.69 14.67 19.56
CA ILE A 6 -20.82 14.34 18.42
C ILE A 6 -21.31 15.15 17.22
N SER A 7 -20.44 16.00 16.68
CA SER A 7 -20.75 16.80 15.50
C SER A 7 -21.05 15.92 14.29
N GLU A 8 -21.85 16.43 13.36
CA GLU A 8 -22.17 15.71 12.11
C GLU A 8 -20.91 15.38 11.29
N ALA A 9 -19.89 16.23 11.38
CA ALA A 9 -18.58 15.99 10.79
C ALA A 9 -17.90 14.73 11.38
N GLN A 10 -17.91 14.58 12.70
CA GLN A 10 -17.31 13.42 13.36
C GLN A 10 -18.09 12.13 13.06
N LYS A 11 -19.43 12.19 12.99
CA LYS A 11 -20.25 11.03 12.59
C LYS A 11 -19.91 10.60 11.16
N THR A 12 -19.89 11.54 10.22
CA THR A 12 -19.55 11.28 8.81
C THR A 12 -18.14 10.70 8.68
N HIS A 13 -17.17 11.24 9.42
CA HIS A 13 -15.81 10.71 9.45
C HIS A 13 -15.76 9.24 9.91
N ASN A 14 -16.44 8.93 11.01
CA ASN A 14 -16.48 7.56 11.53
C ASN A 14 -17.10 6.56 10.52
N ILE A 15 -18.14 6.99 9.79
CA ILE A 15 -18.76 6.19 8.72
C ILE A 15 -17.75 5.93 7.60
N ILE A 16 -17.01 6.96 7.15
CA ILE A 16 -15.99 6.82 6.12
C ILE A 16 -14.90 5.82 6.55
N VAL A 17 -14.43 5.91 7.79
CA VAL A 17 -13.42 4.99 8.35
C VAL A 17 -13.95 3.55 8.37
N ALA A 18 -15.21 3.35 8.76
CA ALA A 18 -15.83 2.02 8.78
C ALA A 18 -15.98 1.44 7.36
N ILE A 19 -16.46 2.23 6.39
CA ILE A 19 -16.59 1.81 4.98
C ILE A 19 -15.21 1.42 4.43
N LYS A 20 -14.18 2.24 4.69
CA LYS A 20 -12.82 1.95 4.26
C LYS A 20 -12.30 0.63 4.84
N SER A 21 -12.55 0.39 6.13
CA SER A 21 -12.17 -0.87 6.79
C SER A 21 -12.83 -2.07 6.10
N ASN A 22 -14.14 -1.99 5.81
CA ASN A 22 -14.87 -3.06 5.14
C ASN A 22 -14.36 -3.31 3.71
N ILE A 23 -14.13 -2.25 2.93
CA ILE A 23 -13.55 -2.36 1.58
C ILE A 23 -12.22 -3.14 1.61
N HIS A 24 -11.37 -2.87 2.60
CA HIS A 24 -10.09 -3.58 2.70
C HIS A 24 -10.24 -5.04 3.11
N LYS A 25 -11.19 -5.35 4.00
CA LYS A 25 -11.53 -6.75 4.31
C LYS A 25 -12.01 -7.48 3.07
N ASP A 26 -12.91 -6.87 2.30
CA ASP A 26 -13.44 -7.43 1.05
C ASP A 26 -12.32 -7.63 0.02
N PHE A 27 -11.33 -6.73 -0.06
CA PHE A 27 -10.15 -6.96 -0.90
C PHE A 27 -9.30 -8.16 -0.46
N MET A 28 -9.17 -8.42 0.84
CA MET A 28 -8.46 -9.61 1.32
C MET A 28 -9.26 -10.88 1.04
N SER A 29 -10.58 -10.86 1.24
CA SER A 29 -11.44 -11.98 0.84
C SER A 29 -11.37 -12.23 -0.67
N LEU A 30 -11.37 -11.18 -1.49
CA LEU A 30 -11.16 -11.29 -2.93
C LEU A 30 -9.78 -11.88 -3.26
N ALA A 31 -8.72 -11.49 -2.55
CA ALA A 31 -7.38 -12.04 -2.75
C ALA A 31 -7.34 -13.56 -2.52
N VAL A 32 -8.02 -14.06 -1.48
CA VAL A 32 -8.18 -15.50 -1.22
C VAL A 32 -8.84 -16.20 -2.41
N CYS A 33 -9.95 -15.67 -2.91
CA CYS A 33 -10.67 -16.24 -4.05
C CYS A 33 -9.82 -16.21 -5.32
N LEU A 34 -9.17 -15.08 -5.61
CA LEU A 34 -8.29 -14.93 -6.79
C LEU A 34 -7.11 -15.91 -6.73
N LYS A 35 -6.52 -16.10 -5.55
CA LYS A 35 -5.48 -17.10 -5.33
C LYS A 35 -6.00 -18.50 -5.61
N ALA A 36 -7.16 -18.87 -5.07
CA ALA A 36 -7.74 -20.20 -5.29
C ALA A 36 -8.01 -20.45 -6.78
N VAL A 37 -8.59 -19.48 -7.48
CA VAL A 37 -8.82 -19.56 -8.93
C VAL A 37 -7.51 -19.75 -9.69
N LYS A 38 -6.46 -19.01 -9.32
CA LYS A 38 -5.16 -19.08 -9.99
C LYS A 38 -4.42 -20.39 -9.71
N THR A 39 -4.34 -20.79 -8.45
CA THR A 39 -3.59 -21.98 -7.99
C THR A 39 -4.21 -23.28 -8.47
N ASN A 40 -5.55 -23.39 -8.40
CA ASN A 40 -6.27 -24.59 -8.84
C ASN A 40 -6.62 -24.56 -10.34
N ALA A 41 -6.24 -23.48 -11.04
CA ALA A 41 -6.57 -23.25 -12.43
C ALA A 41 -8.09 -23.33 -12.75
N TYR A 42 -8.95 -22.90 -11.81
CA TYR A 42 -10.41 -22.91 -12.00
C TYR A 42 -10.88 -22.08 -13.20
N TYR A 43 -10.08 -21.11 -13.67
CA TYR A 43 -10.37 -20.38 -14.90
C TYR A 43 -10.46 -21.32 -16.12
N LEU A 44 -9.72 -22.43 -16.14
CA LEU A 44 -9.81 -23.43 -17.21
C LEU A 44 -11.14 -24.22 -17.15
N GLU A 45 -11.64 -24.50 -15.94
CA GLU A 45 -12.94 -25.16 -15.74
C GLU A 45 -14.12 -24.27 -16.12
N LEU A 46 -13.90 -22.95 -16.14
CA LEU A 46 -14.87 -21.94 -16.57
C LEU A 46 -14.70 -21.55 -18.05
N ASP A 47 -14.00 -22.38 -18.83
CA ASP A 47 -13.77 -22.21 -20.28
C ASP A 47 -12.94 -20.96 -20.67
N PHE A 48 -12.10 -20.44 -19.77
CA PHE A 48 -11.12 -19.40 -20.12
C PHE A 48 -9.77 -20.00 -20.47
N SER A 49 -9.08 -19.42 -21.46
CA SER A 49 -7.76 -19.88 -21.92
C SER A 49 -6.62 -19.51 -20.97
N SER A 50 -6.80 -18.48 -20.14
CA SER A 50 -5.79 -18.00 -19.20
C SER A 50 -6.41 -17.25 -18.01
N PHE A 51 -5.64 -17.13 -16.93
CA PHE A 51 -6.03 -16.32 -15.79
C PHE A 51 -6.22 -14.83 -16.14
N GLU A 52 -5.46 -14.31 -17.10
CA GLU A 52 -5.60 -12.92 -17.57
C GLU A 52 -6.94 -12.71 -18.27
N GLU A 53 -7.35 -13.65 -19.12
CA GLU A 53 -8.65 -13.62 -19.78
C GLU A 53 -9.80 -13.68 -18.78
N TYR A 54 -9.70 -14.54 -17.75
CA TYR A 54 -10.66 -14.59 -16.65
C TYR A 54 -10.77 -13.26 -15.90
N CYS A 55 -9.63 -12.63 -15.57
CA CYS A 55 -9.63 -11.37 -14.83
C CYS A 55 -10.27 -10.22 -15.62
N ALA A 56 -10.11 -10.23 -16.95
CA ALA A 56 -10.62 -9.17 -17.84
C ALA A 56 -12.12 -9.29 -18.16
N GLN A 57 -12.82 -10.32 -17.67
CA GLN A 57 -14.25 -10.47 -17.89
C GLN A 57 -15.04 -9.34 -17.23
N PRO A 58 -16.20 -8.90 -17.80
CA PRO A 58 -16.99 -7.80 -17.25
C PRO A 58 -17.44 -8.00 -15.78
N ASP A 59 -17.65 -9.25 -15.36
CA ASP A 59 -18.08 -9.55 -13.99
C ASP A 59 -16.95 -9.43 -12.97
N VAL A 60 -15.70 -9.60 -13.40
CA VAL A 60 -14.50 -9.49 -12.55
C VAL A 60 -13.90 -8.08 -12.66
N ASP A 61 -13.77 -7.55 -13.87
CA ASP A 61 -13.28 -6.22 -14.23
C ASP A 61 -12.01 -5.79 -13.47
N LEU A 62 -11.00 -6.67 -13.48
CA LEU A 62 -9.70 -6.41 -12.86
C LEU A 62 -8.56 -6.71 -13.80
N THR A 63 -7.55 -5.83 -13.79
CA THR A 63 -6.30 -6.14 -14.51
C THR A 63 -5.58 -7.29 -13.81
N VAL A 64 -4.92 -8.15 -14.59
CA VAL A 64 -4.12 -9.27 -14.04
C VAL A 64 -3.06 -8.78 -13.05
N ASN A 65 -2.51 -7.58 -13.27
CA ASN A 65 -1.56 -6.93 -12.37
C ASN A 65 -2.17 -6.60 -11.01
N ARG A 66 -3.42 -6.10 -11.00
CA ARG A 66 -4.15 -5.83 -9.76
C ARG A 66 -4.48 -7.12 -9.01
N CYS A 67 -4.93 -8.16 -9.72
CA CYS A 67 -5.19 -9.46 -9.12
C CYS A 67 -3.92 -10.06 -8.50
N ASN A 68 -2.81 -10.07 -9.24
CA ASN A 68 -1.53 -10.58 -8.75
C ASN A 68 -0.99 -9.76 -7.57
N LYS A 69 -1.20 -8.45 -7.55
CA LYS A 69 -0.84 -7.59 -6.42
C LYS A 69 -1.60 -8.00 -5.15
N LEU A 70 -2.92 -8.16 -5.24
CA LEU A 70 -3.76 -8.57 -4.11
C LEU A 70 -3.35 -9.95 -3.58
N ILE A 71 -3.14 -10.92 -4.47
CA ILE A 71 -2.65 -12.26 -4.10
C ILE A 71 -1.32 -12.15 -3.36
N ARG A 72 -0.36 -11.37 -3.87
CA ARG A 72 0.95 -11.22 -3.24
C ARG A 72 0.86 -10.60 -1.83
N ILE A 73 0.01 -9.58 -1.66
CA ILE A 73 -0.23 -8.96 -0.33
C ILE A 73 -0.79 -10.00 0.64
N TYR A 74 -1.78 -10.76 0.20
CA TYR A 74 -2.39 -11.82 1.00
C TYR A 74 -1.36 -12.89 1.38
N ASP A 75 -0.62 -13.43 0.41
CA ASP A 75 0.41 -14.44 0.65
C ASP A 75 1.44 -13.94 1.67
N ARG A 76 1.92 -12.71 1.51
CA ARG A 76 2.98 -12.18 2.37
C ARG A 76 2.51 -11.85 3.78
N TRP A 77 1.41 -11.12 3.93
CA TRP A 77 0.97 -10.67 5.25
C TRP A 77 0.22 -11.76 6.02
N ILE A 78 -0.63 -12.53 5.34
CA ILE A 78 -1.49 -13.49 6.01
C ILE A 78 -0.83 -14.87 6.07
N GLU A 79 -0.32 -15.39 4.96
CA GLU A 79 0.26 -16.75 4.97
C GLU A 79 1.69 -16.79 5.50
N ASP A 80 2.60 -15.96 4.98
CA ASP A 80 4.01 -15.99 5.40
C ASP A 80 4.16 -15.45 6.83
N PHE A 81 3.58 -14.28 7.11
CA PHE A 81 3.76 -13.57 8.38
C PHE A 81 2.75 -13.94 9.46
N GLY A 82 1.66 -14.64 9.11
CA GLY A 82 0.68 -15.17 10.05
C GLY A 82 -0.32 -14.15 10.60
N TYR A 83 -0.48 -12.99 9.96
CA TYR A 83 -1.50 -12.02 10.38
C TYR A 83 -2.90 -12.46 9.96
N THR A 84 -3.90 -11.99 10.69
CA THR A 84 -5.31 -12.13 10.34
C THR A 84 -5.79 -10.99 9.45
N VAL A 85 -6.90 -11.22 8.73
CA VAL A 85 -7.55 -10.19 7.91
C VAL A 85 -7.97 -9.00 8.78
N GLU A 86 -8.41 -9.26 10.01
CA GLU A 86 -8.81 -8.27 10.99
C GLU A 86 -7.66 -7.36 11.43
N GLU A 87 -6.45 -7.91 11.61
CA GLU A 87 -5.28 -7.15 12.05
C GLU A 87 -4.75 -6.19 11.01
N ILE A 88 -4.95 -6.50 9.73
CA ILE A 88 -4.54 -5.64 8.61
C ILE A 88 -5.69 -4.79 8.05
N ALA A 89 -6.93 -5.04 8.48
CA ALA A 89 -8.11 -4.30 8.05
C ALA A 89 -7.98 -2.79 8.29
N GLY A 90 -8.48 -1.98 7.34
CA GLY A 90 -8.33 -0.52 7.39
C GLY A 90 -7.00 0.02 6.86
N THR A 91 -6.00 -0.85 6.67
CA THR A 91 -4.72 -0.50 6.03
C THR A 91 -4.84 -0.53 4.51
N ASP A 92 -4.40 0.54 3.85
CA ASP A 92 -4.49 0.66 2.40
C ASP A 92 -3.65 -0.40 1.67
N THR A 93 -4.22 -1.03 0.64
CA THR A 93 -3.54 -2.13 -0.09
C THR A 93 -2.26 -1.66 -0.77
N GLU A 94 -2.16 -0.41 -1.22
CA GLU A 94 -0.91 0.12 -1.76
C GLU A 94 0.13 0.36 -0.66
N CYS A 95 -0.30 0.80 0.53
CA CYS A 95 0.61 0.89 1.69
C CYS A 95 1.14 -0.49 2.08
N LEU A 96 0.28 -1.52 2.11
CA LEU A 96 0.68 -2.90 2.36
C LEU A 96 1.62 -3.44 1.29
N ASP A 97 1.40 -3.10 0.01
CA ASP A 97 2.26 -3.50 -1.12
C ASP A 97 3.66 -2.87 -1.03
N ILE A 98 3.75 -1.62 -0.58
CA ILE A 98 5.04 -0.95 -0.36
C ILE A 98 5.74 -1.57 0.86
N ALA A 99 5.03 -1.72 1.98
CA ALA A 99 5.58 -2.22 3.23
C ALA A 99 6.10 -3.66 3.07
N GLN A 100 5.37 -4.53 2.36
CA GLN A 100 5.81 -5.92 2.15
C GLN A 100 7.15 -6.03 1.41
N SER A 101 7.49 -5.04 0.57
CA SER A 101 8.76 -5.05 -0.18
C SER A 101 9.98 -4.87 0.71
N GLN A 102 9.78 -4.34 1.92
CA GLN A 102 10.84 -4.08 2.90
C GLN A 102 10.73 -4.97 4.15
N ALA A 103 9.56 -5.59 4.35
CA ALA A 103 9.29 -6.42 5.49
C ALA A 103 9.99 -7.79 5.39
N SER A 104 10.66 -8.18 6.46
CA SER A 104 11.19 -9.50 6.76
C SER A 104 10.55 -10.02 8.05
N GLU A 105 10.83 -11.27 8.41
CA GLU A 105 10.27 -11.88 9.62
C GLU A 105 10.62 -11.08 10.88
N GLU A 106 11.81 -10.48 10.92
CA GLU A 106 12.32 -9.74 12.07
C GLU A 106 11.74 -8.32 12.22
N ASN A 107 11.16 -7.75 11.16
CA ASN A 107 10.69 -6.35 11.17
C ASN A 107 9.26 -6.18 10.63
N LYS A 108 8.53 -7.29 10.41
CA LYS A 108 7.16 -7.30 9.87
C LYS A 108 6.20 -6.41 10.65
N GLU A 109 6.31 -6.41 11.97
CA GLU A 109 5.46 -5.61 12.88
C GLU A 109 5.68 -4.11 12.69
N GLU A 110 6.95 -3.70 12.60
CA GLU A 110 7.32 -2.31 12.37
C GLU A 110 6.79 -1.82 11.02
N TRP A 111 6.94 -2.62 9.97
CA TRP A 111 6.46 -2.26 8.64
C TRP A 111 4.94 -2.26 8.53
N LEU A 112 4.25 -3.16 9.23
CA LEU A 112 2.79 -3.13 9.30
C LEU A 112 2.30 -1.86 10.01
N GLU A 113 2.93 -1.49 11.13
CA GLU A 113 2.57 -0.29 11.87
C GLU A 113 2.82 0.97 11.03
N ARG A 114 3.94 1.02 10.30
CA ARG A 114 4.20 2.08 9.32
C ARG A 114 3.13 2.12 8.24
N ALA A 115 2.69 0.97 7.72
CA ALA A 115 1.63 0.91 6.71
C ALA A 115 0.28 1.47 7.22
N LYS A 116 0.00 1.29 8.52
CA LYS A 116 -1.21 1.81 9.19
C LYS A 116 -1.16 3.32 9.43
N LEU A 117 0.01 3.84 9.80
CA LEU A 117 0.17 5.22 10.26
C LEU A 117 0.57 6.21 9.15
N LEU A 118 1.33 5.76 8.16
CA LEU A 118 1.95 6.63 7.17
C LEU A 118 1.16 6.71 5.87
N SER A 119 1.32 7.83 5.16
CA SER A 119 0.81 7.95 3.80
C SER A 119 1.65 7.11 2.82
N ARG A 120 1.08 6.81 1.64
CA ARG A 120 1.82 6.12 0.56
C ARG A 120 3.09 6.87 0.15
N ALA A 121 3.08 8.21 0.21
CA ALA A 121 4.22 9.03 -0.15
C ALA A 121 5.35 8.91 0.88
N ASP A 122 4.98 8.93 2.17
CA ASP A 122 5.93 8.77 3.28
C ASP A 122 6.57 7.38 3.26
N LEU A 123 5.78 6.33 3.03
CA LEU A 123 6.30 4.96 2.91
C LEU A 123 7.32 4.85 1.77
N ARG A 124 7.03 5.43 0.59
CA ARG A 124 7.96 5.43 -0.54
C ARG A 124 9.25 6.18 -0.23
N ALA A 125 9.18 7.25 0.56
CA ALA A 125 10.37 8.00 1.00
C ALA A 125 11.27 7.17 1.92
N LEU A 126 10.72 6.21 2.64
CA LEU A 126 11.47 5.30 3.52
C LEU A 126 12.06 4.09 2.77
N THR A 127 11.55 3.74 1.58
CA THR A 127 12.03 2.59 0.83
C THR A 127 13.23 2.94 -0.07
N PRO A 128 14.34 2.18 -0.03
CA PRO A 128 15.48 2.38 -0.92
C PRO A 128 15.08 2.24 -2.40
N GLY A 129 15.56 3.15 -3.25
CA GLY A 129 15.26 3.14 -4.69
C GLY A 129 14.15 4.08 -5.12
N SER A 130 13.47 4.76 -4.18
CA SER A 130 12.70 5.96 -4.53
C SER A 130 13.68 7.06 -4.94
N GLN A 131 13.86 7.25 -6.25
CA GLN A 131 14.44 8.47 -6.77
C GLN A 131 13.45 9.61 -6.48
N HIS A 132 13.44 10.09 -5.23
CA HIS A 132 12.94 11.42 -4.98
C HIS A 132 13.86 12.35 -5.75
N ARG A 133 13.36 12.88 -6.88
CA ARG A 133 13.96 14.08 -7.47
C ARG A 133 13.95 15.10 -6.34
N ALA A 134 15.12 15.46 -5.86
CA ALA A 134 15.24 16.49 -4.86
C ALA A 134 14.49 17.73 -5.33
N PRO A 135 13.83 18.47 -4.42
CA PRO A 135 13.19 19.73 -4.80
C PRO A 135 14.27 20.62 -5.43
N MET A 136 14.02 21.03 -6.68
CA MET A 136 14.88 21.97 -7.39
C MET A 136 14.53 23.37 -6.90
N VAL A 137 15.50 24.08 -6.35
CA VAL A 137 15.30 25.47 -5.91
C VAL A 137 15.91 26.40 -6.94
N ILE A 138 15.12 27.38 -7.40
CA ILE A 138 15.58 28.44 -8.28
C ILE A 138 16.04 29.60 -7.42
N CYS A 139 17.30 30.02 -7.58
CA CYS A 139 17.80 31.22 -6.91
C CYS A 139 17.10 32.46 -7.46
N PRO A 140 16.43 33.29 -6.63
CA PRO A 140 15.69 34.45 -7.11
C PRO A 140 16.59 35.60 -7.60
N TYR A 141 17.91 35.51 -7.38
CA TYR A 141 18.87 36.55 -7.75
C TYR A 141 19.66 36.25 -9.03
N CYS A 142 19.86 34.98 -9.37
CA CYS A 142 20.66 34.58 -10.54
C CYS A 142 19.99 33.50 -11.41
N GLU A 143 18.75 33.12 -11.09
CA GLU A 143 17.93 32.13 -11.79
C GLU A 143 18.55 30.73 -11.91
N HIS A 144 19.68 30.50 -11.23
CA HIS A 144 20.35 29.21 -11.25
C HIS A 144 19.57 28.18 -10.41
N ILE A 145 19.48 26.96 -10.94
CA ILE A 145 18.68 25.87 -10.37
C ILE A 145 19.60 24.92 -9.61
N PHE A 146 19.29 24.64 -8.35
CA PHE A 146 20.10 23.78 -7.49
C PHE A 146 19.30 22.58 -6.96
N ASP A 147 19.98 21.43 -6.90
CA ASP A 147 19.52 20.20 -6.26
C ASP A 147 19.82 20.26 -4.75
N VAL A 148 18.78 20.24 -3.91
CA VAL A 148 18.88 20.37 -2.45
C VAL A 148 19.46 19.11 -1.78
N SER A 149 19.52 17.97 -2.46
CA SER A 149 19.99 16.70 -1.88
C SER A 149 21.51 16.54 -1.79
N ARG A 150 22.30 17.42 -2.42
CA ARG A 150 23.78 17.27 -2.52
C ARG A 150 24.63 18.12 -1.58
N ASN A 151 24.04 18.87 -0.64
CA ASN A 151 24.81 19.66 0.32
C ASN A 151 24.88 19.00 1.71
N ILE A 152 25.52 17.83 1.79
CA ILE A 152 26.22 17.46 3.02
C ILE A 152 27.50 18.29 3.03
N PHE A 153 27.61 19.17 4.01
CA PHE A 153 28.77 20.02 4.30
C PHE A 153 30.10 19.31 4.00
N LYS A 154 30.76 19.67 2.90
CA LYS A 154 32.22 19.52 2.84
C LYS A 154 32.80 20.61 3.72
N GLY A 155 32.94 20.31 5.01
CA GLY A 155 33.71 21.10 5.95
C GLY A 155 35.08 21.37 5.35
N GLY A 156 35.35 22.62 5.04
CA GLY A 156 36.62 23.06 4.48
C GLY A 156 37.74 22.72 5.45
N GLY A 157 38.69 21.91 4.99
CA GLY A 157 39.98 21.76 5.63
C GLY A 157 40.66 23.12 5.72
N ARG A 158 40.87 23.59 6.95
CA ARG A 158 41.92 24.54 7.30
C ARG A 158 42.52 24.09 8.63
N LYS A 159 43.64 23.40 8.56
CA LYS A 159 44.95 23.87 9.06
C LYS A 159 46.04 22.99 8.46
#